data_AF-A0A4S5BEY5-F1
#
_entry.id   AF-A0A4S5BEY5-F1
#
_cell.length_a   1.000
_cell.length_b   1.000
_cell.length_c   1.000
_cell.angle_alpha   90.00
_cell.angle_beta   90.00
_cell.angle_gamma   90.00
#
_symmetry.space_group_name_H-M   'P 1'
#
loop_
_entity.id
_entity.type
_entity.pdbx_description
1 polymer ?
#
loop_
_entity_poly.entity_id
_entity_poly.type
_entity_poly.pdbx_seq_one_letter_code
_entity_poly.pdbx_strand_id
1 'polypeptide(L)'
;MNRFDNPMPAGQAASAAAQQQARLRLRHMARRVLAQPGQTINHRKRLEAATHVAGEEPLQGCLVDLFSVIVPSSAVPLFELACDLANKHLPPHIAQVFDWHFAQGEVIAPVHALATRWSVLVQPSAAVPARLRRASSDESRLLAQRVLAALQEGGERAQTLEQEFLAHCLACHDRLAFMLARREWLRTHPELTAQWQAVAEALEQDRGPE
;
A
#
# COMPACT_ATOMS: atom_id res chain seq x y z
N MET A 1 -5.62 6.42 38.85
CA MET A 1 -5.90 6.72 37.43
C MET A 1 -4.57 6.81 36.69
N ASN A 2 -3.89 5.67 36.44
CA ASN A 2 -2.62 5.64 35.70
C ASN A 2 -2.81 4.78 34.46
N ARG A 3 -2.64 5.40 33.28
CA ARG A 3 -2.61 4.73 31.98
C ARG A 3 -1.46 3.71 31.97
N PHE A 4 -1.76 2.50 31.52
CA PHE A 4 -0.78 1.50 31.15
C PHE A 4 0.00 1.96 29.90
N ASP A 5 1.03 2.77 30.09
CA ASP A 5 2.13 2.89 29.12
C ASP A 5 2.95 1.61 29.20
N ASN A 6 2.48 0.57 28.52
CA ASN A 6 3.29 -0.62 28.30
C ASN A 6 4.25 -0.28 27.13
N PRO A 7 5.57 -0.14 27.37
CA PRO A 7 6.50 0.26 26.33
C PRO A 7 6.53 -0.78 25.22
N MET A 8 6.42 -0.32 23.97
CA MET A 8 6.65 -1.16 22.79
C MET A 8 8.02 -1.84 22.92
N PRO A 9 8.15 -3.13 22.59
CA PRO A 9 9.44 -3.83 22.66
C PRO A 9 10.47 -3.09 21.79
N ALA A 10 11.70 -2.93 22.30
CA ALA A 10 12.71 -2.02 21.73
C ALA A 10 12.98 -2.24 20.23
N GLY A 11 12.88 -3.49 19.75
CA GLY A 11 13.01 -3.83 18.32
C GLY A 11 11.88 -3.30 17.44
N GLN A 12 10.64 -3.30 17.92
CA GLN A 12 9.49 -2.74 17.19
C GLN A 12 9.55 -1.20 17.17
N ALA A 13 9.98 -0.57 18.26
CA ALA A 13 10.15 0.88 18.34
C ALA A 13 11.22 1.39 17.35
N ALA A 14 12.35 0.69 17.26
CA ALA A 14 13.42 1.01 16.30
C ALA A 14 12.95 0.87 14.83
N SER A 15 12.21 -0.19 14.51
CA SER A 15 11.62 -0.40 13.18
C SER A 15 10.62 0.70 12.81
N ALA A 16 9.74 1.07 13.75
CA ALA A 16 8.77 2.14 13.53
C ALA A 16 9.45 3.51 13.30
N ALA A 17 10.50 3.82 14.06
CA ALA A 17 11.29 5.04 13.87
C ALA A 17 12.00 5.06 12.50
N ALA A 18 12.56 3.93 12.06
CA ALA A 18 13.18 3.81 10.75
C ALA A 18 12.15 4.02 9.61
N GLN A 19 10.96 3.42 9.72
CA GLN A 19 9.88 3.62 8.76
C GLN A 19 9.40 5.08 8.72
N GLN A 20 9.29 5.74 9.87
CA GLN A 20 8.95 7.15 9.92
C GLN A 20 10.01 8.02 9.22
N GLN A 21 11.29 7.75 9.46
CA GLN A 21 12.38 8.46 8.79
C GLN A 21 12.38 8.24 7.28
N ALA A 22 12.11 7.02 6.81
CA ALA A 22 11.98 6.72 5.39
C ALA A 22 10.83 7.53 4.74
N ARG A 23 9.67 7.61 5.40
CA ARG A 23 8.53 8.41 4.93
C ARG A 23 8.85 9.89 4.86
N LEU A 24 9.60 10.43 5.83
CA LEU A 24 10.05 11.83 5.81
C LEU A 24 11.00 12.12 4.65
N ARG A 25 11.95 11.22 4.37
CA ARG A 25 12.84 11.31 3.20
C ARG A 25 12.05 11.30 1.89
N LEU A 26 11.09 10.38 1.76
CA LEU A 26 10.23 10.30 0.58
C LEU A 26 9.41 11.59 0.38
N ARG A 27 8.81 12.13 1.43
CA ARG A 27 8.09 13.43 1.39
C ARG A 27 8.99 14.60 1.02
N HIS A 28 10.24 14.59 1.47
CA HIS A 28 11.21 15.61 1.07
C HIS A 28 11.52 15.52 -0.44
N MET A 29 11.72 14.31 -0.98
CA MET A 29 11.93 14.11 -2.42
C MET A 29 10.69 14.44 -3.26
N ALA A 30 9.49 14.11 -2.78
CA ALA A 30 8.23 14.48 -3.41
C ALA A 30 8.10 16.00 -3.60
N ARG A 31 8.47 16.80 -2.60
CA ARG A 31 8.49 18.27 -2.71
C ARG A 31 9.47 18.76 -3.78
N ARG A 32 10.62 18.10 -3.95
CA ARG A 32 11.58 18.43 -5.02
C ARG A 32 11.03 18.11 -6.40
N VAL A 33 10.34 16.98 -6.55
CA VAL A 33 9.65 16.61 -7.80
C VAL A 33 8.54 17.62 -8.11
N LEU A 34 7.70 18.00 -7.14
CA LEU A 34 6.67 19.01 -7.33
C LEU A 34 7.25 20.36 -7.78
N ALA A 35 8.37 20.79 -7.18
CA ALA A 35 9.00 22.06 -7.55
C ALA A 35 9.65 22.02 -8.93
N GLN A 36 10.18 20.86 -9.36
CA GLN A 36 10.88 20.69 -10.63
C GLN A 36 10.55 19.34 -11.27
N PRO A 37 9.36 19.19 -11.88
CA PRO A 37 8.86 17.90 -12.36
C PRO A 37 9.70 17.27 -13.48
N GLY A 38 10.32 18.09 -14.35
CA GLY A 38 11.15 17.62 -15.45
C GLY A 38 12.56 17.15 -15.07
N GLN A 39 12.94 17.23 -13.78
CA GLN A 39 14.30 16.89 -13.35
C GLN A 39 14.44 15.41 -13.02
N THR A 40 15.10 14.67 -13.92
CA THR A 40 15.32 13.21 -13.81
C THR A 40 16.01 12.80 -12.51
N ILE A 41 16.95 13.61 -12.01
CA ILE A 41 17.66 13.34 -10.75
C ILE A 41 16.73 13.37 -9.52
N ASN A 42 15.70 14.21 -9.53
CA ASN A 42 14.74 14.28 -8.43
C ASN A 42 13.89 13.00 -8.40
N HIS A 43 13.47 12.50 -9.57
CA HIS A 43 12.74 11.23 -9.68
C HIS A 43 13.60 10.04 -9.27
N ARG A 44 14.86 9.95 -9.72
CA ARG A 44 15.79 8.90 -9.30
C ARG A 44 15.92 8.80 -7.78
N LYS A 45 16.19 9.94 -7.12
CA LYS A 45 16.32 10.00 -5.65
C LYS A 45 15.01 9.67 -4.94
N ARG A 46 13.88 10.00 -5.56
CA ARG A 46 12.56 9.68 -5.01
C ARG A 46 12.27 8.18 -5.11
N LEU A 47 12.58 7.53 -6.23
CA LEU A 47 12.48 6.08 -6.39
C LEU A 47 13.35 5.35 -5.37
N GLU A 48 14.61 5.77 -5.20
CA GLU A 48 15.51 5.23 -4.19
C GLU A 48 14.90 5.36 -2.78
N ALA A 49 14.42 6.55 -2.41
CA ALA A 49 13.78 6.77 -1.11
C ALA A 49 12.52 5.91 -0.91
N ALA A 50 11.76 5.63 -1.98
CA ALA A 50 10.55 4.83 -1.92
C ALA A 50 10.84 3.36 -1.57
N THR A 51 11.98 2.80 -2.00
CA THR A 51 12.36 1.41 -1.67
C THR A 51 12.58 1.17 -0.17
N HIS A 52 12.75 2.24 0.61
CA HIS A 52 12.91 2.17 2.07
C HIS A 52 11.60 2.32 2.84
N VAL A 53 10.50 2.66 2.17
CA VAL A 53 9.17 2.74 2.80
C VAL A 53 8.49 1.38 2.63
N ALA A 54 7.98 0.81 3.71
CA ALA A 54 7.25 -0.45 3.65
C ALA A 54 5.99 -0.33 2.78
N GLY A 55 5.72 -1.38 2.00
CA GLY A 55 4.58 -1.45 1.10
C GLY A 55 4.94 -1.28 -0.38
N GLU A 56 3.96 -1.52 -1.23
CA GLU A 56 4.07 -1.46 -2.70
C GLU A 56 3.68 -0.07 -3.23
N GLU A 57 2.71 0.60 -2.58
CA GLU A 57 2.15 1.87 -3.06
C GLU A 57 3.13 3.05 -3.12
N PRO A 58 4.13 3.19 -2.20
CA PRO A 58 5.10 4.28 -2.26
C PRO A 58 5.90 4.25 -3.55
N LEU A 59 6.41 3.07 -3.93
CA LEU A 59 7.18 2.90 -5.16
C LEU A 59 6.29 3.08 -6.39
N GLN A 60 5.12 2.43 -6.41
CA GLN A 60 4.16 2.55 -7.51
C GLN A 60 3.80 4.02 -7.78
N GLY A 61 3.50 4.80 -6.72
CA GLY A 61 3.16 6.21 -6.88
C GLY A 61 4.30 7.05 -7.46
N CYS A 62 5.54 6.76 -7.08
CA CYS A 62 6.74 7.43 -7.62
C CYS A 62 6.99 7.07 -9.09
N LEU A 63 6.78 5.81 -9.48
CA LEU A 63 6.91 5.36 -10.85
C LEU A 63 5.86 6.05 -11.74
N VAL A 64 4.61 6.11 -11.30
CA VAL A 64 3.54 6.79 -12.05
C VAL A 64 3.90 8.28 -12.29
N ASP A 65 4.42 8.97 -11.28
CA ASP A 65 4.83 10.38 -11.47
C ASP A 65 6.00 10.53 -12.43
N LEU A 66 7.01 9.63 -12.40
CA LEU A 66 8.11 9.62 -13.36
C LEU A 66 7.59 9.45 -14.79
N PHE A 67 6.78 8.42 -15.02
CA PHE A 67 6.23 8.07 -16.32
C PHE A 67 5.24 9.12 -16.84
N SER A 68 4.73 10.02 -16.00
CA SER A 68 3.80 11.07 -16.43
C SER A 68 4.46 12.31 -17.04
N VAL A 69 5.73 12.55 -16.72
CA VAL A 69 6.39 13.84 -17.00
C VAL A 69 7.70 13.71 -17.76
N ILE A 70 8.40 12.58 -17.64
CA ILE A 70 9.62 12.32 -18.39
C ILE A 70 9.29 11.39 -19.56
N VAL A 71 9.66 11.79 -20.78
CA VAL A 71 9.54 10.93 -21.95
C VAL A 71 10.57 9.80 -21.85
N PRO A 72 10.20 8.51 -21.94
CA PRO A 72 11.12 7.41 -21.67
C PRO A 72 12.39 7.41 -22.54
N SER A 73 12.26 7.73 -23.82
CA SER A 73 13.38 7.80 -24.78
C SER A 73 14.41 8.87 -24.43
N SER A 74 14.05 9.90 -23.64
CA SER A 74 14.97 10.96 -23.22
C SER A 74 15.84 10.58 -22.01
N ALA A 75 15.50 9.49 -21.32
CA ALA A 75 16.15 9.10 -20.07
C ALA A 75 16.21 7.58 -19.86
N VAL A 76 16.56 6.83 -20.91
CA VAL A 76 16.56 5.35 -20.95
C VAL A 76 17.15 4.69 -19.68
N PRO A 77 18.35 5.07 -19.17
CA PRO A 77 18.91 4.42 -17.97
C PRO A 77 18.12 4.67 -16.68
N LEU A 78 17.27 5.69 -16.63
CA LEU A 78 16.35 5.91 -15.50
C LEU A 78 15.12 5.00 -15.63
N PHE A 79 14.62 4.80 -16.84
CA PHE A 79 13.46 3.94 -17.10
C PHE A 79 13.78 2.45 -16.99
N GLU A 80 14.97 2.02 -17.40
CA GLU A 80 15.46 0.66 -17.13
C GLU A 80 15.49 0.39 -15.62
N LEU A 81 16.12 1.28 -14.84
CA LEU A 81 16.11 1.20 -13.38
C LEU A 81 14.67 1.19 -12.81
N ALA A 82 13.79 2.03 -13.34
CA ALA A 82 12.40 2.12 -12.88
C ALA A 82 11.64 0.81 -13.12
N CYS A 83 11.82 0.19 -14.29
CA CYS A 83 11.24 -1.10 -14.65
C CYS A 83 11.84 -2.24 -13.81
N ASP A 84 13.15 -2.23 -13.56
CA ASP A 84 13.81 -3.20 -12.67
C ASP A 84 13.24 -3.12 -11.24
N LEU A 85 13.08 -1.89 -10.72
CA LEU A 85 12.48 -1.66 -9.41
C LEU A 85 11.01 -2.13 -9.38
N ALA A 86 10.23 -1.85 -10.43
CA ALA A 86 8.85 -2.30 -10.53
C ALA A 86 8.76 -3.83 -10.51
N ASN A 87 9.54 -4.51 -11.36
CA ASN A 87 9.57 -5.97 -11.45
C ASN A 87 10.05 -6.65 -10.17
N LYS A 88 10.93 -6.00 -9.40
CA LYS A 88 11.44 -6.54 -8.14
C LYS A 88 10.48 -6.36 -6.96
N HIS A 89 9.71 -5.28 -6.94
CA HIS A 89 9.00 -4.84 -5.72
C HIS A 89 7.48 -4.73 -5.87
N LEU A 90 6.93 -4.79 -7.07
CA LEU A 90 5.49 -4.70 -7.32
C LEU A 90 4.90 -6.03 -7.80
N PRO A 91 3.58 -6.23 -7.65
CA PRO A 91 2.91 -7.37 -8.25
C PRO A 91 3.14 -7.42 -9.78
N PRO A 92 3.29 -8.62 -10.39
CA PRO A 92 3.63 -8.75 -11.80
C PRO A 92 2.69 -8.00 -12.75
N HIS A 93 1.38 -8.01 -12.48
CA HIS A 93 0.39 -7.32 -13.30
C HIS A 93 0.52 -5.78 -13.25
N ILE A 94 1.14 -5.22 -12.20
CA ILE A 94 1.43 -3.78 -12.10
C ILE A 94 2.76 -3.48 -12.80
N ALA A 95 3.79 -4.30 -12.56
CA ALA A 95 5.10 -4.14 -13.19
C ALA A 95 5.01 -4.16 -14.73
N GLN A 96 4.24 -5.09 -15.28
CA GLN A 96 4.01 -5.23 -16.73
C GLN A 96 3.44 -3.95 -17.39
N VAL A 97 2.67 -3.14 -16.66
CA VAL A 97 2.15 -1.88 -17.19
C VAL A 97 3.27 -0.87 -17.40
N PHE A 98 4.23 -0.79 -16.48
CA PHE A 98 5.41 0.08 -16.62
C PHE A 98 6.33 -0.39 -17.74
N ASP A 99 6.56 -1.71 -17.86
CA ASP A 99 7.32 -2.28 -18.97
C ASP A 99 6.66 -1.94 -20.31
N TRP A 100 5.33 -2.05 -20.39
CA TRP A 100 4.57 -1.69 -21.59
C TRP A 100 4.71 -0.22 -21.94
N HIS A 101 4.52 0.71 -20.99
CA HIS A 101 4.70 2.14 -21.24
C HIS A 101 6.13 2.48 -21.67
N PHE A 102 7.13 1.84 -21.07
CA PHE A 102 8.52 2.05 -21.47
C PHE A 102 8.77 1.56 -22.90
N ALA A 103 8.28 0.38 -23.24
CA ALA A 103 8.40 -0.18 -24.59
C ALA A 103 7.69 0.67 -25.67
N GLN A 104 6.54 1.25 -25.36
CA GLN A 104 5.83 2.16 -26.27
C GLN A 104 6.42 3.57 -26.31
N GLY A 105 7.26 3.94 -25.34
CA GLY A 105 7.78 5.30 -25.19
C GLY A 105 6.69 6.33 -24.81
N GLU A 106 5.58 5.86 -24.24
CA GLU A 106 4.42 6.69 -23.92
C GLU A 106 4.46 7.21 -22.48
N VAL A 107 4.01 8.45 -22.31
CA VAL A 107 3.81 9.04 -20.99
C VAL A 107 2.44 8.67 -20.43
N ILE A 108 2.38 8.47 -19.11
CA ILE A 108 1.13 8.24 -18.40
C ILE A 108 0.31 9.54 -18.31
N ALA A 109 -1.00 9.44 -18.53
CA ALA A 109 -1.92 10.57 -18.44
C ALA A 109 -1.99 11.15 -17.00
N PRO A 110 -2.34 12.44 -16.83
CA PRO A 110 -2.42 13.10 -15.51
C PRO A 110 -3.43 12.49 -14.54
N VAL A 111 -4.37 11.67 -15.03
CA VAL A 111 -5.30 10.88 -14.23
C VAL A 111 -5.10 9.42 -14.63
N HIS A 112 -4.74 8.55 -13.69
CA HIS A 112 -4.40 7.16 -14.00
C HIS A 112 -4.83 6.18 -12.92
N ALA A 113 -5.16 4.95 -13.32
CA ALA A 113 -5.62 3.89 -12.41
C ALA A 113 -4.49 3.40 -11.47
N LEU A 114 -3.23 3.51 -11.89
CA LEU A 114 -2.07 3.13 -11.07
C LEU A 114 -1.64 4.20 -10.08
N ALA A 115 -2.17 5.42 -10.15
CA ALA A 115 -1.78 6.46 -9.21
C ALA A 115 -2.25 6.10 -7.79
N THR A 116 -1.37 6.27 -6.81
CA THR A 116 -1.65 5.95 -5.41
C THR A 116 -1.68 7.23 -4.58
N ARG A 117 -2.01 7.14 -3.28
CA ARG A 117 -1.88 8.27 -2.34
C ARG A 117 -0.46 8.85 -2.22
N TRP A 118 0.53 8.14 -2.76
CA TRP A 118 1.93 8.57 -2.79
C TRP A 118 2.32 9.28 -4.09
N SER A 119 1.46 9.27 -5.12
CA SER A 119 1.60 10.09 -6.32
C SER A 119 1.41 11.57 -5.98
N VAL A 120 2.20 12.44 -6.60
CA VAL A 120 2.16 13.90 -6.39
C VAL A 120 1.94 14.69 -7.67
N LEU A 121 2.10 14.07 -8.84
CA LEU A 121 1.82 14.68 -10.14
C LEU A 121 0.55 14.10 -10.76
N VAL A 122 0.34 12.78 -10.61
CA VAL A 122 -0.80 12.07 -11.19
C VAL A 122 -1.90 11.83 -10.16
N GLN A 123 -3.14 12.08 -10.56
CA GLN A 123 -4.32 11.84 -9.73
C GLN A 123 -4.87 10.41 -9.91
N PRO A 124 -5.32 9.75 -8.84
CA PRO A 124 -6.05 8.49 -8.94
C PRO A 124 -7.34 8.66 -9.76
N SER A 125 -7.57 7.77 -10.73
CA SER A 125 -8.78 7.79 -11.54
C SER A 125 -10.05 7.58 -10.72
N ALA A 126 -11.10 8.35 -11.01
CA ALA A 126 -12.43 8.18 -10.41
C ALA A 126 -13.12 6.89 -10.88
N ALA A 127 -12.67 6.31 -12.00
CA ALA A 127 -13.10 4.98 -12.45
C ALA A 127 -12.61 3.86 -11.51
N VAL A 128 -11.66 4.14 -10.62
CA VAL A 128 -11.29 3.23 -9.54
C VAL A 128 -12.41 3.22 -8.50
N PRO A 129 -12.99 2.04 -8.19
CA PRO A 129 -14.05 1.90 -7.21
C PRO A 129 -13.76 2.64 -5.89
N ALA A 130 -14.75 3.36 -5.36
CA ALA A 130 -14.60 4.17 -4.14
C ALA A 130 -14.03 3.37 -2.94
N ARG A 131 -14.29 2.06 -2.87
CA ARG A 131 -13.71 1.14 -1.88
C ARG A 131 -12.18 1.06 -1.94
N LEU A 132 -11.59 0.97 -3.13
CA LEU A 132 -10.14 0.94 -3.34
C LEU A 132 -9.49 2.31 -3.05
N ARG A 133 -10.29 3.38 -3.06
CA ARG A 133 -9.86 4.71 -2.63
C ARG A 133 -9.89 4.88 -1.10
N ARG A 134 -10.70 4.08 -0.38
CA ARG A 134 -10.85 4.13 1.08
C ARG A 134 -9.87 3.20 1.81
N ALA A 135 -9.61 2.01 1.26
CA ALA A 135 -8.68 1.04 1.80
C ALA A 135 -7.58 0.72 0.80
N SER A 136 -6.34 1.04 1.21
CA SER A 136 -5.10 0.81 0.48
C SER A 136 -4.66 -0.66 0.62
N SER A 137 -4.07 -1.25 -0.41
CA SER A 137 -3.64 -2.67 -0.35
C SER A 137 -2.58 -2.90 0.74
N ASP A 138 -1.64 -1.98 0.89
CA ASP A 138 -0.63 -2.00 1.95
C ASP A 138 -1.27 -1.91 3.34
N GLU A 139 -2.28 -1.05 3.48
CA GLU A 139 -3.01 -0.89 4.73
C GLU A 139 -3.82 -2.13 5.08
N SER A 140 -4.47 -2.75 4.09
CA SER A 140 -5.18 -4.02 4.25
C SER A 140 -4.25 -5.13 4.73
N ARG A 141 -3.06 -5.26 4.13
CA ARG A 141 -2.04 -6.25 4.55
C ARG A 141 -1.56 -5.98 5.97
N LEU A 142 -1.30 -4.72 6.32
CA LEU A 142 -0.85 -4.33 7.65
C LEU A 142 -1.92 -4.62 8.72
N LEU A 143 -3.18 -4.30 8.46
CA LEU A 143 -4.29 -4.58 9.38
C LEU A 143 -4.46 -6.09 9.60
N ALA A 144 -4.42 -6.88 8.53
CA ALA A 144 -4.46 -8.34 8.63
C ALA A 144 -3.30 -8.89 9.48
N GLN A 145 -2.06 -8.43 9.26
CA GLN A 145 -0.91 -8.86 10.06
C GLN A 145 -1.06 -8.47 11.54
N ARG A 146 -1.53 -7.25 11.82
CA ARG A 146 -1.71 -6.74 13.18
C ARG A 146 -2.74 -7.54 13.97
N VAL A 147 -3.90 -7.83 13.39
CA VAL A 147 -4.94 -8.61 14.09
C VAL A 147 -4.47 -10.04 14.34
N LEU A 148 -3.80 -10.67 13.37
CA LEU A 148 -3.28 -12.03 13.52
C LEU A 148 -2.19 -12.11 14.59
N ALA A 149 -1.26 -11.16 14.63
CA ALA A 149 -0.23 -11.11 15.66
C ALA A 149 -0.86 -10.95 17.06
N ALA A 150 -1.83 -10.05 17.21
CA ALA A 150 -2.52 -9.85 18.48
C ALA A 150 -3.30 -11.10 18.93
N LEU A 151 -3.98 -11.78 18.00
CA LEU A 151 -4.70 -13.02 18.29
C LEU A 151 -3.75 -14.17 18.67
N GLN A 152 -2.56 -14.24 18.07
CA GLN A 152 -1.52 -15.22 18.43
C GLN A 152 -0.91 -14.94 19.81
N GLU A 153 -0.64 -13.67 20.14
CA GLU A 153 -0.11 -13.25 21.43
C GLU A 153 -1.15 -13.42 22.56
N GLY A 154 -2.44 -13.28 22.24
CA GLY A 154 -3.54 -13.41 23.18
C GLY A 154 -3.65 -12.22 24.15
N GLY A 155 -4.46 -12.40 25.20
CA GLY A 155 -4.69 -11.38 26.24
C GLY A 155 -5.82 -10.39 25.93
N GLU A 156 -6.07 -9.47 26.86
CA GLU A 156 -7.25 -8.57 26.82
C GLU A 156 -7.30 -7.67 25.58
N ARG A 157 -6.13 -7.32 25.02
CA ARG A 157 -6.05 -6.46 23.83
C ARG A 157 -6.39 -7.20 22.53
N ALA A 158 -6.26 -8.53 22.48
CA ALA A 158 -6.49 -9.32 21.28
C ALA A 158 -7.94 -9.20 20.81
N GLN A 159 -8.88 -9.29 21.74
CA GLN A 159 -10.31 -9.21 21.42
C GLN A 159 -10.75 -7.80 20.99
N THR A 160 -10.14 -6.76 21.57
CA THR A 160 -10.40 -5.37 21.14
C THR A 160 -9.88 -5.15 19.72
N LEU A 161 -8.66 -5.58 19.41
CA LEU A 161 -8.07 -5.47 18.08
C LEU A 161 -8.83 -6.29 17.03
N GLU A 162 -9.33 -7.47 17.41
CA GLU A 162 -10.21 -8.28 16.56
C GLU A 162 -11.50 -7.54 16.22
N GLN A 163 -12.18 -6.96 17.21
CA GLN A 163 -13.41 -6.20 16.99
C GLN A 163 -13.18 -4.96 16.12
N GLU A 164 -12.11 -4.19 16.39
CA GLU A 164 -11.72 -3.03 15.58
C GLU A 164 -11.42 -3.43 14.12
N PHE A 165 -10.71 -4.54 13.93
CA PHE A 165 -10.39 -5.08 12.62
C PHE A 165 -11.65 -5.48 11.84
N LEU A 166 -12.56 -6.24 12.47
CA LEU A 166 -13.80 -6.68 11.85
C LEU A 166 -14.72 -5.49 11.51
N ALA A 167 -14.81 -4.51 12.41
CA ALA A 167 -15.54 -3.27 12.19
C ALA A 167 -14.97 -2.46 11.01
N HIS A 168 -13.64 -2.36 10.91
CA HIS A 168 -12.97 -1.74 9.76
C HIS A 168 -13.31 -2.46 8.45
N CYS A 169 -13.24 -3.79 8.45
CA CYS A 169 -13.52 -4.59 7.25
C CYS A 169 -14.93 -4.31 6.72
N LEU A 170 -15.94 -4.21 7.60
CA LEU A 170 -17.30 -3.85 7.22
C LEU A 170 -17.41 -2.39 6.76
N ALA A 171 -16.92 -1.43 7.55
CA ALA A 171 -17.08 0.00 7.26
C ALA A 171 -16.37 0.44 5.98
N CYS A 172 -15.21 -0.16 5.69
CA CYS A 172 -14.40 0.15 4.52
C CYS A 172 -14.62 -0.83 3.35
N HIS A 173 -15.42 -1.88 3.55
CA HIS A 173 -15.56 -3.02 2.63
C HIS A 173 -14.18 -3.60 2.25
N ASP A 174 -13.28 -3.69 3.23
CA ASP A 174 -11.90 -4.15 3.05
C ASP A 174 -11.83 -5.68 2.97
N ARG A 175 -12.33 -6.20 1.86
CA ARG A 175 -12.35 -7.64 1.56
C ARG A 175 -10.94 -8.23 1.51
N LEU A 176 -9.95 -7.44 1.09
CA LEU A 176 -8.57 -7.93 1.01
C LEU A 176 -8.01 -8.18 2.41
N ALA A 177 -8.15 -7.23 3.34
CA ALA A 177 -7.70 -7.40 4.71
C ALA A 177 -8.38 -8.62 5.36
N PHE A 178 -9.71 -8.70 5.22
CA PHE A 178 -10.49 -9.80 5.75
C PHE A 178 -10.07 -11.15 5.17
N MET A 179 -9.93 -11.26 3.84
CA MET A 179 -9.49 -12.50 3.17
C MET A 179 -8.10 -12.94 3.62
N LEU A 180 -7.14 -12.01 3.70
CA LEU A 180 -5.78 -12.31 4.14
C LEU A 180 -5.76 -12.85 5.57
N ALA A 181 -6.48 -12.18 6.48
CA ALA A 181 -6.55 -12.58 7.87
C ALA A 181 -7.30 -13.90 8.05
N ARG A 182 -8.46 -14.06 7.40
CA ARG A 182 -9.26 -15.29 7.40
C ARG A 182 -8.44 -16.49 6.92
N ARG A 183 -7.72 -16.33 5.80
CA ARG A 183 -6.90 -17.40 5.23
C ARG A 183 -5.84 -17.86 6.23
N GLU A 184 -5.16 -16.92 6.88
CA GLU A 184 -4.10 -17.27 7.82
C GLU A 184 -4.65 -17.86 9.12
N TRP A 185 -5.76 -17.33 9.65
CA TRP A 185 -6.46 -17.88 10.81
C TRP A 185 -6.83 -19.36 10.60
N LEU A 186 -7.41 -19.67 9.44
CA LEU A 186 -7.82 -21.04 9.10
C LEU A 186 -6.66 -22.02 8.91
N ARG A 187 -5.41 -21.55 8.85
CA ARG A 187 -4.25 -22.46 8.84
C ARG A 187 -3.98 -23.08 10.21
N THR A 188 -4.32 -22.35 11.28
CA THR A 188 -4.02 -22.74 12.66
C THR A 188 -5.28 -23.06 13.46
N HIS A 189 -6.46 -22.67 12.96
CA HIS A 189 -7.75 -22.93 13.59
C HIS A 189 -8.68 -23.65 12.61
N PRO A 190 -9.41 -24.69 13.06
CA PRO A 190 -10.26 -25.48 12.18
C PRO A 190 -11.49 -24.71 11.68
N GLU A 191 -11.95 -23.69 12.40
CA GLU A 191 -13.16 -22.95 12.10
C GLU A 191 -13.04 -21.44 12.39
N LEU A 192 -13.95 -20.67 11.78
CA LEU A 192 -14.16 -19.26 12.10
C LEU A 192 -15.08 -19.11 13.30
N THR A 193 -14.85 -18.07 14.10
CA THR A 193 -15.81 -17.68 15.14
C THR A 193 -17.06 -17.07 14.50
N ALA A 194 -18.15 -17.02 15.26
CA ALA A 194 -19.43 -16.46 14.79
C ALA A 194 -19.30 -15.01 14.28
N GLN A 195 -18.43 -14.20 14.90
CA GLN A 195 -18.20 -12.82 14.48
C GLN A 195 -17.53 -12.74 13.10
N TRP A 196 -16.53 -13.60 12.85
CA TRP A 196 -15.87 -13.68 11.55
C TRP A 196 -16.82 -14.22 10.47
N GLN A 197 -17.66 -15.20 10.79
CA GLN A 197 -18.68 -15.71 9.87
C GLN A 197 -19.66 -14.61 9.47
N ALA A 198 -20.19 -13.86 10.44
CA ALA A 198 -21.10 -12.75 10.17
C ALA A 198 -20.47 -11.68 9.26
N VAL A 199 -19.19 -11.35 9.47
CA VAL A 199 -18.47 -10.41 8.58
C VAL A 199 -18.25 -10.99 7.19
N ALA A 200 -17.90 -12.28 7.07
CA ALA A 200 -17.74 -12.94 5.78
C ALA A 200 -19.03 -12.87 4.96
N GLU A 201 -20.16 -13.23 5.57
CA GLU A 201 -21.48 -13.19 4.92
C GLU A 201 -21.87 -11.77 4.50
N ALA A 202 -21.68 -10.78 5.38
CA ALA A 202 -21.97 -9.38 5.05
C ALA A 202 -21.12 -8.86 3.89
N LEU A 203 -19.83 -9.23 3.85
CA LEU A 203 -18.92 -8.84 2.76
C LEU A 203 -19.26 -9.56 1.43
N GLU A 204 -19.83 -10.77 1.48
CA GLU A 204 -20.28 -11.53 0.31
C GLU A 204 -21.59 -10.98 -0.26
N GLN A 205 -22.58 -10.66 0.59
CA GLN A 205 -23.89 -10.15 0.18
C GLN A 205 -23.83 -8.76 -0.47
N ASP A 206 -22.83 -7.95 -0.11
CA ASP A 206 -22.58 -6.64 -0.71
C ASP A 206 -21.83 -6.71 -2.05
N ARG A 207 -21.73 -7.89 -2.68
CA ARG A 207 -21.51 -7.98 -4.13
C ARG A 207 -22.85 -7.64 -4.80
N GLY A 208 -23.13 -6.35 -4.97
CA GLY A 208 -24.17 -5.93 -5.91
C GLY A 208 -23.97 -6.58 -7.30
N PRO A 209 -25.03 -6.75 -8.10
CA PRO A 209 -24.98 -7.52 -9.35
C PRO A 209 -23.88 -7.00 -10.28
N GLU A 210 -23.15 -7.93 -10.89
CA GLU A 210 -22.02 -7.68 -11.81
C GLU A 210 -22.40 -6.85 -13.04
#